data_AF-A0A3Q9EX49-F1
#
_entry.id   AF-A0A3Q9EX49-F1
#
_cell.length_a   1.000
_cell.length_b   1.000
_cell.length_c   1.000
_cell.angle_alpha   90.00
_cell.angle_beta   90.00
_cell.angle_gamma   90.00
#
_symmetry.space_group_name_H-M   'P 1'
#
loop_
_entity.id
_entity.type
_entity.pdbx_description
1 polymer ?
#
loop_
_entity_poly.entity_id
_entity_poly.type
_entity_poly.pdbx_seq_one_letter_code
_entity_poly.pdbx_strand_id
1 'polypeptide(L)'
;MEEHLGRSIRLMPFASDPADPDSLDASAPCGLWLATADTDYVFYDTAVSRAHAEIIVGHEFGHMLKRHRGNAPLEAGSLGGLITDIDPATVQLVLGRTRYKEPEEFEAEMLGSLLQEHVSAVRTSDRREADPISRTLLR
;
A
#
# COMPACT_ATOMS: atom_id res chain seq x y z
N MET A 1 4.93 4.82 -11.93
CA MET A 1 4.57 3.49 -11.39
C MET A 1 3.69 2.76 -12.39
N GLU A 2 2.48 3.25 -12.71
CA GLU A 2 1.60 2.64 -13.74
C GLU A 2 2.28 2.48 -15.10
N GLU A 3 2.96 3.52 -15.60
CA GLU A 3 3.75 3.44 -16.85
C GLU A 3 4.85 2.36 -16.80
N HIS A 4 5.46 2.17 -15.63
CA HIS A 4 6.53 1.19 -15.43
C HIS A 4 5.99 -0.25 -15.38
N LEU A 5 4.80 -0.42 -14.79
CA LEU A 5 4.14 -1.72 -14.66
C LEU A 5 3.30 -2.09 -15.89
N GLY A 6 2.90 -1.12 -16.71
CA GLY A 6 1.99 -1.31 -17.84
C GLY A 6 0.55 -1.64 -17.41
N ARG A 7 0.20 -1.33 -16.15
CA ARG A 7 -1.11 -1.63 -15.54
C ARG A 7 -1.57 -0.43 -14.72
N SER A 8 -2.88 -0.27 -14.60
CA SER A 8 -3.48 0.75 -13.72
C SER A 8 -3.29 0.36 -12.26
N ILE A 9 -3.17 1.35 -11.37
CA ILE A 9 -3.06 1.13 -9.93
C ILE A 9 -4.23 1.82 -9.25
N ARG A 10 -4.97 1.07 -8.42
CA ARG A 10 -6.09 1.59 -7.62
C ARG A 10 -5.82 1.39 -6.14
N LEU A 11 -5.86 2.49 -5.37
CA LEU A 11 -5.82 2.43 -3.92
C LEU A 11 -7.24 2.17 -3.39
N MET A 12 -7.38 1.14 -2.56
CA MET A 12 -8.65 0.65 -2.05
C MET A 12 -8.69 0.86 -0.53
N PRO A 13 -9.18 2.02 -0.04
CA PRO A 13 -9.32 2.25 1.39
C PRO A 13 -10.35 1.29 1.98
N PHE A 14 -10.05 0.73 3.14
CA PHE A 14 -11.04 0.08 3.99
C PHE A 14 -10.91 0.61 5.42
N ALA A 15 -11.90 0.34 6.26
CA ALA A 15 -11.82 0.66 7.68
C ALA A 15 -11.92 -0.66 8.45
N SER A 16 -10.85 -1.06 9.13
CA SER A 16 -10.95 -2.17 10.08
C SER A 16 -11.82 -1.74 11.26
N ASP A 17 -12.75 -2.60 11.66
CA ASP A 17 -13.49 -2.42 12.91
C ASP A 17 -12.95 -3.40 13.96
N PRO A 18 -12.16 -2.95 14.94
CA PRO A 18 -11.57 -3.84 15.95
C PRO A 18 -12.63 -4.59 16.80
N ALA A 19 -13.91 -4.20 16.75
CA ALA A 19 -15.01 -4.91 17.40
C ALA A 19 -15.64 -5.99 16.51
N ASP A 20 -15.39 -5.97 15.20
CA ASP A 20 -15.84 -6.98 14.25
C ASP A 20 -14.77 -8.07 14.10
N PRO A 21 -15.05 -9.32 14.54
CA PRO A 21 -14.10 -10.43 14.44
C PRO A 21 -13.83 -10.86 12.99
N ASP A 22 -14.72 -10.50 12.05
CA ASP A 22 -14.53 -10.74 10.61
C ASP A 22 -13.79 -9.57 9.93
N SER A 23 -13.53 -8.47 10.65
CA SER A 23 -12.73 -7.38 10.14
C SER A 23 -11.25 -7.75 10.06
N LEU A 24 -10.52 -6.96 9.28
CA LEU A 24 -9.11 -7.19 9.12
C LEU A 24 -8.37 -6.85 10.42
N ASP A 25 -7.83 -7.87 11.11
CA ASP A 25 -7.05 -7.70 12.34
C ASP A 25 -5.99 -6.59 12.23
N ALA A 26 -6.16 -5.52 13.01
CA ALA A 26 -5.29 -4.37 13.12
C ALA A 26 -3.90 -4.70 13.74
N SER A 27 -3.73 -5.90 14.29
CA SER A 27 -2.47 -6.36 14.91
C SER A 27 -1.41 -6.83 13.90
N ALA A 28 -1.76 -6.95 12.62
CA ALA A 28 -0.84 -7.28 11.54
C ALA A 28 -0.70 -6.09 10.58
N PRO A 29 0.51 -5.55 10.35
CA PRO A 29 0.72 -4.45 9.40
C PRO A 29 0.55 -5.01 8.00
N CYS A 30 -0.68 -5.07 7.49
CA CYS A 30 -0.94 -5.82 6.26
C CYS A 30 -1.83 -4.99 5.36
N GLY A 31 -1.18 -4.28 4.44
CA GLY A 31 -1.79 -3.97 3.17
C GLY A 31 -2.11 -5.27 2.42
N LEU A 32 -2.85 -5.13 1.34
CA LEU A 32 -3.08 -6.22 0.41
C LEU A 32 -2.81 -5.72 -0.99
N TRP A 33 -1.99 -6.43 -1.73
CA TRP A 33 -1.88 -6.25 -3.16
C TRP A 33 -2.62 -7.38 -3.88
N LEU A 34 -3.64 -6.99 -4.63
CA LEU A 34 -4.36 -7.86 -5.55
C LEU A 34 -4.08 -7.43 -6.98
N ALA A 35 -3.68 -8.35 -7.84
CA ALA A 35 -3.44 -8.05 -9.26
C ALA A 35 -4.43 -8.79 -10.17
N THR A 36 -5.00 -8.07 -11.12
CA THR A 36 -5.68 -8.61 -12.30
C THR A 36 -4.76 -8.51 -13.53
N ALA A 37 -5.29 -8.82 -14.72
CA ALA A 37 -4.57 -8.68 -15.98
C ALA A 37 -4.13 -7.24 -16.26
N ASP A 38 -4.93 -6.26 -15.87
CA ASP A 38 -4.81 -4.86 -16.26
C ASP A 38 -4.71 -3.88 -15.08
N THR A 39 -5.01 -4.34 -13.86
CA THR A 39 -5.14 -3.47 -12.69
C THR A 39 -4.49 -4.10 -11.46
N ASP A 40 -3.69 -3.30 -10.76
CA ASP A 40 -3.17 -3.56 -9.43
C ASP A 40 -4.02 -2.81 -8.39
N TYR A 41 -4.59 -3.54 -7.44
CA TYR A 41 -5.38 -2.99 -6.33
C TYR A 41 -4.54 -3.07 -5.06
N VAL A 42 -4.38 -1.94 -4.38
CA VAL A 42 -3.65 -1.82 -3.10
C VAL A 42 -4.61 -1.42 -2.01
N PHE A 43 -4.88 -2.35 -1.11
CA PHE A 43 -5.75 -2.09 0.03
C PHE A 43 -4.94 -1.58 1.20
N TYR A 44 -5.47 -0.57 1.90
CA TYR A 44 -4.87 -0.01 3.10
C TYR A 44 -5.96 0.38 4.09
N ASP A 45 -5.65 0.22 5.38
CA ASP A 45 -6.56 0.57 6.45
C ASP A 45 -6.57 2.09 6.66
N THR A 46 -7.77 2.66 6.74
CA THR A 46 -8.01 4.07 7.04
C THR A 46 -8.16 4.35 8.53
N ALA A 47 -8.27 3.30 9.36
CA ALA A 47 -8.28 3.41 10.82
C ALA A 47 -6.89 3.73 11.40
N VAL A 48 -5.80 3.52 10.63
CA VAL A 48 -4.44 3.89 11.05
C VAL A 48 -4.12 5.35 10.69
N SER A 49 -3.05 5.89 11.28
CA SER A 49 -2.60 7.24 10.92
C SER A 49 -2.20 7.32 9.45
N ARG A 50 -2.38 8.49 8.82
CA ARG A 50 -1.95 8.73 7.43
C ARG A 50 -0.49 8.32 7.18
N ALA A 51 0.40 8.61 8.12
CA ALA A 51 1.81 8.24 8.01
C ALA A 51 1.99 6.71 7.95
N HIS A 52 1.26 5.95 8.78
CA HIS A 52 1.28 4.50 8.72
C HIS A 52 0.66 3.96 7.43
N ALA A 53 -0.46 4.52 6.97
CA ALA A 53 -1.07 4.15 5.70
C ALA A 53 -0.10 4.34 4.51
N GLU A 54 0.71 5.41 4.54
CA GLU A 54 1.71 5.68 3.51
C GLU A 54 2.87 4.66 3.53
N ILE A 55 3.29 4.20 4.71
CA ILE A 55 4.27 3.10 4.83
C ILE A 55 3.69 1.82 4.25
N ILE A 56 2.46 1.48 4.61
CA ILE A 56 1.75 0.29 4.11
C ILE A 56 1.69 0.33 2.58
N VAL A 57 1.19 1.41 1.99
CA VAL A 57 1.12 1.54 0.53
C VAL A 57 2.51 1.52 -0.11
N GLY A 58 3.50 2.17 0.50
CA GLY A 58 4.89 2.16 0.03
C GLY A 58 5.51 0.77 0.05
N HIS A 59 5.21 -0.04 1.07
CA HIS A 59 5.62 -1.43 1.19
C HIS A 59 5.03 -2.28 0.05
N GLU A 60 3.72 -2.17 -0.21
CA GLU A 60 3.08 -2.88 -1.33
C GLU A 60 3.67 -2.47 -2.69
N PHE A 61 3.99 -1.19 -2.87
CA PHE A 61 4.71 -0.72 -4.06
C PHE A 61 6.11 -1.31 -4.18
N GLY A 62 6.80 -1.54 -3.06
CA GLY A 62 8.07 -2.28 -3.02
C GLY A 62 7.94 -3.66 -3.64
N HIS A 63 6.91 -4.42 -3.23
CA HIS A 63 6.62 -5.73 -3.83
C HIS A 63 6.33 -5.65 -5.34
N MET A 64 5.57 -4.65 -5.79
CA MET A 64 5.28 -4.46 -7.22
C MET A 64 6.54 -4.18 -8.04
N LEU A 65 7.35 -3.21 -7.61
CA LEU A 65 8.56 -2.78 -8.31
C LEU A 65 9.59 -3.91 -8.41
N LYS A 66 9.68 -4.73 -7.36
CA LYS A 66 10.60 -5.86 -7.29
C LYS A 66 10.01 -7.16 -7.82
N ARG A 67 8.72 -7.15 -8.19
CA ARG A 67 7.96 -8.32 -8.66
C ARG A 67 7.98 -9.47 -7.64
N HIS A 68 7.95 -9.14 -6.36
CA HIS A 68 7.80 -10.12 -5.29
C HIS A 68 6.41 -10.75 -5.41
N ARG A 69 6.35 -12.06 -5.66
CA ARG A 69 5.08 -12.79 -5.83
C ARG A 69 4.62 -13.52 -4.57
N GLY A 70 5.41 -13.46 -3.49
CA GLY A 70 5.23 -14.28 -2.31
C GLY A 70 5.47 -15.76 -2.59
N ASN A 71 5.62 -16.54 -1.53
CA ASN A 71 5.84 -17.99 -1.63
C ASN A 71 4.53 -18.80 -1.72
N ALA A 72 3.38 -18.17 -1.51
CA ALA A 72 2.06 -18.78 -1.65
C ALA A 72 1.02 -17.71 -2.01
N PRO A 73 0.32 -17.82 -3.16
CA PRO A 73 -0.84 -16.98 -3.44
C PRO A 73 -1.93 -17.28 -2.39
N LEU A 74 -2.46 -16.26 -1.73
CA LEU A 74 -3.71 -16.41 -0.99
C LEU A 74 -4.84 -16.71 -1.98
N GLU A 75 -5.73 -17.65 -1.65
CA GLU A 75 -6.91 -17.88 -2.49
C GLU A 75 -7.83 -16.66 -2.41
N ALA A 76 -8.29 -16.17 -3.56
CA ALA A 76 -9.18 -14.99 -3.64
C ALA A 76 -10.46 -15.17 -2.79
N GLY A 77 -10.92 -16.40 -2.58
CA GLY A 77 -12.06 -16.74 -1.73
C GLY A 77 -11.82 -16.55 -0.23
N SER A 78 -10.57 -16.44 0.22
CA SER A 78 -10.21 -16.22 1.63
C SER A 78 -10.20 -14.75 2.05
N LEU A 79 -10.49 -13.83 1.14
CA LEU A 79 -10.39 -12.38 1.36
C LEU A 79 -11.70 -11.75 1.87
N GLY A 80 -12.73 -12.56 2.11
CA GLY A 80 -14.00 -12.12 2.69
C GLY A 80 -14.71 -11.03 1.87
N GLY A 81 -15.53 -10.22 2.53
CA GLY A 81 -16.27 -9.09 1.93
C GLY A 81 -15.41 -7.91 1.47
N LEU A 82 -14.07 -8.00 1.56
CA LEU A 82 -13.15 -6.95 1.12
C LEU A 82 -13.15 -6.76 -0.41
N ILE A 83 -13.57 -7.81 -1.13
CA ILE A 83 -13.55 -7.88 -2.59
C ILE A 83 -14.98 -8.03 -3.11
N THR A 84 -15.85 -7.09 -2.76
CA THR A 84 -17.22 -7.07 -3.32
C THR A 84 -17.25 -6.58 -4.76
N ASP A 85 -16.24 -5.78 -5.16
CA ASP A 85 -16.24 -5.04 -6.44
C ASP A 85 -15.23 -5.58 -7.47
N ILE A 86 -14.51 -6.68 -7.15
CA ILE A 86 -13.58 -7.33 -8.08
C ILE A 86 -14.03 -8.77 -8.28
N ASP A 87 -14.21 -9.18 -9.54
CA ASP A 87 -14.55 -10.56 -9.86
C ASP A 87 -13.39 -11.49 -9.45
N PRO A 88 -13.60 -12.43 -8.49
CA PRO A 88 -12.57 -13.35 -8.04
C PRO A 88 -11.92 -14.16 -9.18
N ALA A 89 -12.64 -14.41 -10.28
CA ALA A 89 -12.11 -15.12 -11.44
C ALA A 89 -11.04 -14.31 -12.21
N THR A 90 -10.95 -13.00 -11.99
CA THR A 90 -9.97 -12.11 -12.63
C THR A 90 -8.67 -11.97 -11.85
N VAL A 91 -8.64 -12.45 -10.61
CA VAL A 91 -7.52 -12.33 -9.69
C VAL A 91 -6.39 -13.27 -10.09
N GLN A 92 -5.19 -12.72 -10.32
CA GLN A 92 -3.99 -13.47 -10.70
C GLN A 92 -2.96 -13.55 -9.57
N LEU A 93 -2.98 -12.59 -8.66
CA LEU A 93 -2.09 -12.52 -7.50
C LEU A 93 -2.86 -11.94 -6.33
N VAL A 94 -2.63 -12.53 -5.16
CA VAL A 94 -2.99 -11.96 -3.87
C VAL A 94 -1.76 -12.08 -3.00
N LEU A 95 -1.16 -10.94 -2.67
CA LEU A 95 -0.05 -10.85 -1.74
C LEU A 95 -0.53 -10.11 -0.50
N GLY A 96 -0.44 -10.76 0.65
CA GLY A 96 -0.80 -10.18 1.93
C GLY A 96 -0.56 -11.12 3.10
N ARG A 97 -0.55 -10.54 4.30
CA ARG A 97 -0.63 -11.20 5.62
C ARG A 97 0.41 -12.29 5.92
N THR A 98 1.64 -12.16 5.42
CA THR A 98 2.77 -12.93 5.94
C THR A 98 3.55 -12.10 6.95
N ARG A 99 3.61 -12.57 8.21
CA ARG A 99 4.70 -12.15 9.10
C ARG A 99 5.94 -12.97 8.76
N TYR A 100 7.09 -12.28 8.74
CA TYR A 100 8.46 -12.77 9.00
C TYR A 100 9.43 -12.98 7.82
N LYS A 101 10.62 -12.38 8.00
CA LYS A 101 12.01 -12.81 7.70
C LYS A 101 12.40 -13.24 6.28
N GLU A 102 11.59 -13.00 5.27
CA GLU A 102 12.05 -13.18 3.88
C GLU A 102 12.80 -11.93 3.38
N PRO A 103 13.88 -12.07 2.59
CA PRO A 103 14.59 -10.94 1.98
C PRO A 103 13.67 -9.98 1.21
N GLU A 104 12.61 -10.51 0.61
CA GLU A 104 11.59 -9.77 -0.12
C GLU A 104 10.85 -8.77 0.77
N GLU A 105 10.53 -9.15 2.00
CA GLU A 105 9.85 -8.31 3.01
C GLU A 105 10.77 -7.18 3.49
N PHE A 106 12.05 -7.49 3.70
CA PHE A 106 13.05 -6.48 4.08
C PHE A 106 13.24 -5.45 2.96
N GLU A 107 13.34 -5.91 1.72
CA GLU A 107 13.48 -5.01 0.57
C GLU A 107 12.22 -4.16 0.38
N ALA A 108 11.02 -4.74 0.52
CA ALA A 108 9.76 -4.00 0.46
C ALA A 108 9.66 -2.94 1.57
N GLU A 109 9.99 -3.29 2.81
CA GLU A 109 9.98 -2.37 3.96
C GLU A 109 10.96 -1.21 3.79
N MET A 110 12.18 -1.51 3.31
CA MET A 110 13.20 -0.50 3.02
C MET A 110 12.71 0.48 1.94
N LEU A 111 12.14 -0.02 0.84
CA LEU A 111 11.60 0.82 -0.22
C LEU A 111 10.42 1.66 0.27
N GLY A 112 9.51 1.07 1.04
CA GLY A 112 8.37 1.79 1.63
C GLY A 112 8.81 2.95 2.53
N SER A 113 9.82 2.72 3.37
CA SER A 113 10.41 3.75 4.23
C SER A 113 11.04 4.90 3.42
N LEU A 114 11.81 4.57 2.38
CA LEU A 114 12.44 5.58 1.51
C LEU A 114 11.41 6.39 0.71
N LEU A 115 10.33 5.75 0.24
CA LEU A 115 9.23 6.42 -0.44
C LEU A 115 8.52 7.39 0.50
N GLN A 116 8.26 6.99 1.74
CA GLN A 116 7.64 7.86 2.74
C GLN A 116 8.51 9.08 3.04
N GLU A 117 9.83 8.89 3.21
CA GLU A 117 10.78 9.98 3.41
C GLU A 117 10.74 10.97 2.24
N HIS A 118 10.82 10.46 1.01
CA HIS A 118 10.79 11.27 -0.20
C HIS A 118 9.49 12.10 -0.29
N VAL A 119 8.34 11.46 -0.10
CA VAL A 119 7.03 12.13 -0.14
C VAL A 119 6.91 13.18 0.98
N SER A 120 7.43 12.90 2.17
CA SER A 120 7.43 13.83 3.30
C SER A 120 8.31 15.06 3.05
N ALA A 121 9.47 14.86 2.41
CA ALA A 121 10.37 15.94 2.00
C ALA A 121 9.70 16.86 0.96
N VAL A 122 9.10 16.28 -0.09
CA VAL A 122 8.39 17.03 -1.15
C VAL A 122 7.24 17.86 -0.56
N ARG A 123 6.42 17.27 0.33
CA ARG A 123 5.35 18.01 1.00
C ARG A 123 5.85 19.17 1.86
N THR A 124 7.02 18.98 2.48
CA THR A 124 7.64 20.02 3.30
C THR A 124 8.16 21.16 2.42
N SER A 125 8.75 20.87 1.26
CA SER A 125 9.16 21.90 0.30
C SER A 125 7.96 22.65 -0.28
N ASP A 126 6.91 21.95 -0.69
CA ASP A 126 5.69 22.58 -1.23
C ASP A 126 5.05 23.52 -0.22
N ARG A 127 5.01 23.11 1.06
CA ARG A 127 4.46 23.94 2.14
C ARG A 127 5.31 25.17 2.44
N ARG A 128 6.64 25.09 2.34
CA ARG A 128 7.54 26.25 2.47
C ARG A 128 7.39 27.20 1.30
N GLU A 129 7.26 26.66 0.09
CA GLU A 129 7.03 27.48 -1.09
C GLU A 129 5.67 28.18 -1.01
N ALA A 130 4.62 27.49 -0.58
CA ALA A 130 3.29 28.06 -0.44
C ALA A 130 3.16 29.11 0.71
N ASP A 131 4.11 29.16 1.65
CA ASP A 131 4.09 30.10 2.78
C ASP A 131 4.53 31.52 2.35
N PRO A 132 3.63 32.52 2.41
CA PRO A 132 3.94 33.91 2.03
C PRO A 132 4.98 34.58 2.94
N ILE A 133 5.14 34.13 4.19
CA ILE A 133 6.13 34.67 5.13
C ILE A 133 7.53 34.20 4.73
N SER A 134 7.68 32.90 4.46
CA SER A 134 8.93 32.31 3.97
C SER A 134 9.41 32.95 2.64
N ARG A 135 8.48 33.30 1.73
CA ARG A 135 8.81 34.01 0.47
C ARG A 135 9.34 35.44 0.67
N THR A 136 8.98 36.11 1.76
CA THR A 136 9.33 37.52 2.00
C THR A 136 10.72 37.66 2.65
N LEU A 137 11.16 36.65 3.42
CA LEU A 137 12.45 36.67 4.14
C LEU A 137 13.66 36.20 3.30
N LEU A 138 13.43 35.70 2.09
CA LEU A 138 14.45 35.24 1.14
C LEU A 138 14.71 36.24 -0.02
N ARG A 139 14.16 37.45 0.06
CA ARG A 139 14.47 38.60 -0.81
C ARG A 139 15.27 39.63 -0.03
#